data_AF-A0A2P2C7X7-F1
#
_entry.id   AF-A0A2P2C7X7-F1
#
_cell.length_a   1.000
_cell.length_b   1.000
_cell.length_c   1.000
_cell.angle_alpha   90.00
_cell.angle_beta   90.00
_cell.angle_gamma   90.00
#
_symmetry.space_group_name_H-M   'P 1'
#
loop_
_entity.id
_entity.type
_entity.pdbx_description
1 polymer ?
#
loop_
_entity_poly.entity_id
_entity_poly.type
_entity_poly.pdbx_seq_one_letter_code
_entity_poly.pdbx_strand_id
1 'polypeptide(L)' 'MIVLGLILLILGLLLPQSILTTLGIILIVVGLVLNFVPIGGSSRRVW' A
#
# COMPACT_ATOMS: atom_id res chain seq x y z
N MET A 1 1.84 -3.71 -3.22
CA MET A 1 1.63 -2.67 -2.17
C MET A 1 0.92 -3.22 -0.94
N ILE A 2 -0.19 -3.94 -1.11
CA ILE A 2 -1.01 -4.47 -0.01
C ILE A 2 -0.20 -5.33 0.98
N VAL A 3 0.60 -6.29 0.49
CA VAL A 3 1.46 -7.13 1.34
C VAL A 3 2.48 -6.29 2.14
N LEU A 4 3.12 -5.32 1.50
CA LEU A 4 4.04 -4.39 2.17
C LEU A 4 3.31 -3.55 3.24
N GLY A 5 2.10 -3.05 2.93
CA GLY A 5 1.27 -2.30 3.86
C GLY A 5 0.84 -3.11 5.08
N LEU A 6 0.50 -4.40 4.90
CA LEU A 6 0.19 -5.33 5.99
C LEU A 6 1.41 -5.55 6.89
N ILE A 7 2.60 -5.76 6.32
CA ILE A 7 3.85 -5.92 7.08
C ILE A 7 4.13 -4.67 7.92
N LEU A 8 4.02 -3.48 7.33
CA LEU A 8 4.25 -2.21 8.04
C LEU A 8 3.19 -1.94 9.11
N LEU A 9 1.93 -2.31 8.88
CA LEU A 9 0.86 -2.20 9.87
C LEU A 9 1.12 -3.09 11.08
N ILE A 10 1.51 -4.35 10.84
CA ILE A 10 1.86 -5.30 11.91
C ILE A 10 3.04 -4.76 12.73
N LEU A 11 4.10 -4.27 12.07
CA LEU A 11 5.24 -3.66 12.75
C LEU A 11 4.88 -2.39 13.52
N GLY A 12 4.01 -1.52 12.97
CA GLY A 12 3.54 -0.31 13.65
C GLY A 12 2.59 -0.55 14.82
N LEU A 13 2.05 -1.76 14.96
CA LEU A 13 1.26 -2.20 16.13
C LEU A 13 2.15 -2.86 17.20
N LEU A 14 3.27 -3.46 16.79
CA LEU A 14 4.24 -4.12 17.67
C LEU A 14 5.30 -3.14 18.22
N LEU A 15 5.63 -2.09 17.47
CA LEU A 15 6.59 -1.06 17.87
C LEU A 15 5.85 0.26 18.20
N PRO A 16 6.35 1.09 19.13
CA PRO A 16 5.72 2.36 19.53
C PRO A 16 5.78 3.47 18.46
N GLN A 17 6.30 3.16 17.27
CA GLN A 17 6.50 4.12 16.20
C GLN A 17 5.21 4.32 15.39
N SER A 18 4.44 5.34 15.74
CA SER A 18 3.16 5.71 15.10
C SER A 18 3.23 5.96 13.59
N ILE A 19 4.42 6.28 13.07
CA ILE A 19 4.61 6.53 11.63
C ILE A 19 4.47 5.24 10.81
N LEU A 20 4.84 4.08 11.36
CA LEU A 20 4.70 2.79 10.66
C LEU A 20 3.24 2.41 10.47
N THR A 21 2.43 2.60 11.51
CA THR A 21 0.98 2.36 11.46
C THR A 21 0.31 3.28 10.44
N THR A 22 0.70 4.56 10.43
CA THR A 22 0.18 5.55 9.47
C THR A 22 0.53 5.18 8.02
N LEU A 23 1.78 4.84 7.75
CA LEU A 23 2.23 4.43 6.41
C LEU A 23 1.62 3.08 5.99
N GLY A 24 1.50 2.12 6.90
CA GLY A 24 0.86 0.82 6.64
C GLY A 24 -0.59 0.97 6.18
N ILE A 25 -1.36 1.82 6.88
CA ILE A 25 -2.76 2.14 6.51
C ILE A 25 -2.82 2.77 5.12
N ILE A 26 -2.00 3.79 4.84
CA ILE A 26 -1.98 4.47 3.53
C ILE A 26 -1.68 3.48 2.41
N LEU A 27 -0.69 2.62 2.58
CA LEU A 27 -0.28 1.64 1.57
C LEU A 27 -1.34 0.57 1.32
N ILE A 28 -2.10 0.17 2.34
CA ILE A 28 -3.26 -0.71 2.17
C ILE A 28 -4.34 0.03 1.38
N VAL A 29 -4.74 1.23 1.79
CA VAL A 29 -5.81 1.98 1.12
C VAL A 29 -5.47 2.26 -0.34
N VAL A 30 -4.31 2.85 -0.62
CA VAL A 30 -3.85 3.14 -1.99
C VAL A 30 -3.66 1.85 -2.78
N GLY A 31 -3.11 0.81 -2.14
CA GLY A 31 -2.94 -0.50 -2.76
C GLY A 31 -4.28 -1.11 -3.19
N LEU A 32 -5.31 -1.04 -2.35
CA LEU A 32 -6.65 -1.51 -2.70
C LEU A 32 -7.25 -0.65 -3.81
N VAL A 33 -7.17 0.67 -3.71
CA VAL A 33 -7.72 1.58 -4.72
C VAL A 33 -7.10 1.32 -6.10
N LEU A 34 -5.77 1.27 -6.21
CA LEU A 34 -5.09 1.09 -7.49
C LEU A 34 -5.20 -0.34 -8.06
N ASN A 35 -5.54 -1.34 -7.24
CA ASN A 35 -5.73 -2.72 -7.71
C ASN A 35 -7.19 -3.04 -8.06
N PHE A 36 -8.17 -2.41 -7.38
CA PHE A 36 -9.59 -2.69 -7.55
C PHE A 36 -10.36 -1.61 -8.31
N VAL A 37 -9.88 -0.37 -8.29
CA VAL A 37 -10.37 0.66 -9.20
C VAL A 37 -9.50 0.58 -10.45
N PRO A 38 -10.08 0.37 -11.64
CA PRO A 38 -9.32 0.32 -12.89
C PRO A 38 -8.81 1.73 -13.23
N ILE A 39 -7.74 2.14 -12.56
CA ILE A 39 -6.97 3.36 -12.77
C ILE A 39 -5.69 2.90 -13.48
N GLY A 40 -5.80 2.58 -14.77
CA GLY A 40 -4.66 2.07 -15.51
C GLY A 40 -4.95 1.87 -17.00
N GLY A 41 -4.64 2.89 -17.80
CA GLY A 41 -4.20 2.67 -19.17
C GLY A 41 -2.83 2.00 -19.13
N SER A 42 -2.74 0.79 -19.68
CA SER A 42 -1.45 0.13 -19.86
C SER A 42 -0.63 0.96 -20.84
N SER A 43 0.25 1.83 -20.35
CA SER A 43 1.39 2.24 -21.16
C SER A 43 2.37 1.07 -21.19
N ARG A 44 1.95 -0.02 -21.86
CA ARG A 44 2.90 -0.89 -22.53
C ARG A 44 3.68 0.05 -23.44
N ARG A 45 4.93 0.35 -23.07
CA ARG A 45 5.88 0.90 -24.04
C ARG A 45 6.07 -0.18 -25.10
N VAL A 46 5.25 -0.13 -26.14
CA VAL A 46 5.41 -0.85 -27.40
C VAL A 46 6.41 -0.07 -28.25
N TRP A 47 7.67 -0.12 -27.85
CA TRP A 47 8.85 0.08 -28.69
C TRP A 47 10.05 -0.56 -28.01
#